data_AF-A0A7X9EII9-F1
#
_entry.id   AF-A0A7X9EII9-F1
#
_cell.length_a   1.000
_cell.length_b   1.000
_cell.length_c   1.000
_cell.angle_alpha   90.00
_cell.angle_beta   90.00
_cell.angle_gamma   90.00
#
_symmetry.space_group_name_H-M   'P 1'
#
loop_
_entity.id
_entity.type
_entity.pdbx_description
1 polymer ?
#
loop_
_entity_poly.entity_id
_entity_poly.type
_entity_poly.pdbx_seq_one_letter_code
_entity_poly.pdbx_strand_id
1 'polypeptide(L)'
;MQRGILVLGKEELQKVKDLINQSTCSNSLLCGKIQDAYEHIQEENRIFVSEEELEDMLDSIGIEENDMITKNTVEKINNQLRNLRGI
;
A
#
# COMPACT_ATOMS: atom_id res chain seq x y z
N MET A 1 17.44 -3.94 4.35
CA MET A 1 16.39 -3.06 4.92
C MET A 1 16.30 -1.78 4.07
N GLN A 2 15.77 -1.88 2.86
CA GLN A 2 15.47 -0.71 2.04
C GLN A 2 14.06 -0.22 2.38
N ARG A 3 13.93 1.09 2.57
CA ARG A 3 12.67 1.76 2.89
C ARG A 3 12.29 2.66 1.71
N GLY A 4 11.05 2.52 1.27
CA GLY A 4 10.45 3.33 0.21
C GLY A 4 9.38 4.26 0.77
N ILE A 5 8.97 5.20 -0.08
CA ILE A 5 7.82 6.08 0.18
C ILE A 5 6.77 5.72 -0.87
N LEU A 6 5.67 5.13 -0.41
CA LEU A 6 4.51 4.87 -1.25
C LEU A 6 3.64 6.12 -1.25
N VAL A 7 3.34 6.64 -2.44
CA VAL A 7 2.46 7.80 -2.61
C VAL A 7 1.12 7.31 -3.15
N LEU A 8 0.08 7.46 -2.34
CA LEU A 8 -1.28 7.05 -2.67
C LEU A 8 -2.22 8.26 -2.66
N GLY A 9 -3.09 8.33 -3.66
CA GLY A 9 -4.21 9.26 -3.65
C GLY A 9 -5.26 8.88 -2.61
N LYS A 10 -6.19 9.80 -2.33
CA LYS A 10 -7.29 9.58 -1.38
C LYS A 10 -8.09 8.29 -1.66
N GLU A 11 -8.46 8.09 -2.93
CA GLU A 11 -9.27 6.93 -3.35
C GLU A 11 -8.49 5.62 -3.26
N GLU A 12 -7.22 5.65 -3.65
CA GLU A 12 -6.30 4.52 -3.55
C GLU A 12 -6.09 4.11 -2.08
N LEU A 13 -5.89 5.09 -1.19
CA LEU A 13 -5.69 4.85 0.23
C LEU A 13 -6.93 4.22 0.89
N GLN A 14 -8.12 4.71 0.54
CA GLN A 14 -9.38 4.13 1.01
C GLN A 14 -9.48 2.67 0.60
N LYS A 15 -9.24 2.37 -0.68
CA LYS A 15 -9.27 1.01 -1.22
C LYS A 15 -8.28 0.08 -0.51
N VAL A 16 -7.04 0.54 -0.36
CA VAL A 16 -5.96 -0.20 0.29
C VAL A 16 -6.30 -0.51 1.74
N LYS A 17 -6.87 0.46 2.48
CA LYS A 17 -7.32 0.23 3.86
C LYS A 17 -8.40 -0.83 3.93
N ASP A 18 -9.41 -0.75 3.07
CA ASP A 18 -10.51 -1.73 3.04
C ASP A 18 -10.01 -3.14 2.74
N LEU A 19 -9.07 -3.29 1.80
CA LEU A 19 -8.47 -4.58 1.42
C LEU A 19 -7.57 -5.15 2.52
N ILE A 20 -6.72 -4.32 3.14
CA ILE A 20 -5.81 -4.75 4.21
C ILE A 20 -6.56 -5.11 5.48
N ASN A 21 -7.67 -4.43 5.79
CA ASN A 21 -8.54 -4.82 6.90
C ASN A 21 -9.16 -6.21 6.70
N GLN A 22 -9.39 -6.64 5.46
CA GLN A 22 -9.99 -7.95 5.16
C GLN A 22 -8.96 -9.09 5.17
N SER A 23 -7.73 -8.85 4.71
CA SER A 23 -6.74 -9.92 4.47
C SER A 23 -5.83 -10.28 5.66
N THR A 24 -6.17 -9.83 6.88
CA THR A 24 -5.43 -10.11 8.13
C THR A 24 -4.24 -9.16 8.33
N CYS A 25 -4.42 -8.12 9.15
CA CYS A 25 -3.36 -7.26 9.69
C CYS A 25 -2.37 -8.05 10.57
N SER A 26 -1.52 -8.88 9.96
CA SER A 26 -0.44 -9.57 10.66
C SER A 26 0.70 -8.60 11.02
N ASN A 27 0.83 -7.50 10.26
CA ASN A 27 1.81 -6.45 10.49
C ASN A 27 1.15 -5.19 11.11
N SER A 28 1.09 -5.16 12.44
CA SER A 28 0.50 -4.05 13.22
C SER A 28 1.10 -2.67 12.87
N LEU A 29 2.36 -2.63 12.40
CA LEU A 29 3.04 -1.39 12.01
C LEU A 29 2.53 -0.82 10.68
N LEU A 30 2.28 -1.68 9.68
CA LEU A 30 1.74 -1.24 8.39
C LEU A 30 0.32 -0.72 8.56
N CYS A 31 -0.52 -1.48 9.28
CA CYS A 31 -1.90 -1.08 9.54
C CYS A 31 -1.98 0.23 10.33
N GLY A 32 -1.08 0.45 11.30
CA GLY A 32 -0.95 1.73 12.00
C GLY A 32 -0.66 2.89 11.06
N LYS A 33 0.35 2.75 10.17
CA LYS A 33 0.71 3.81 9.21
C LYS A 33 -0.40 4.12 8.20
N ILE A 34 -1.09 3.09 7.72
CA ILE A 34 -2.21 3.25 6.78
C ILE A 34 -3.39 3.91 7.48
N GLN A 35 -3.66 3.52 8.73
CA GLN A 35 -4.69 4.14 9.54
C GLN A 35 -4.36 5.60 9.85
N ASP A 36 -3.11 5.92 10.21
CA ASP A 36 -2.64 7.30 10.41
C ASP A 36 -2.80 8.14 9.13
N ALA A 37 -2.40 7.59 7.97
CA ALA A 37 -2.56 8.23 6.67
C ALA A 37 -4.04 8.43 6.31
N TYR A 38 -4.91 7.49 6.71
CA TYR A 38 -6.34 7.58 6.48
C TYR A 38 -7.00 8.61 7.39
N GLU A 39 -6.60 8.71 8.65
CA GLU A 39 -7.08 9.74 9.57
C GLU A 39 -6.66 11.14 9.13
N HIS A 40 -5.51 11.26 8.47
CA HIS A 40 -5.00 12.50 7.89
C HIS A 40 -5.09 12.48 6.35
N ILE A 41 -6.21 12.04 5.78
CA ILE A 41 -6.31 11.85 4.33
C ILE A 41 -6.09 13.18 3.58
N GLN A 42 -5.06 13.20 2.74
CA GLN A 42 -4.72 14.31 1.84
C GLN A 42 -4.95 13.90 0.39
N GLU A 43 -4.83 14.84 -0.55
CA GLU A 43 -4.83 14.53 -1.99
C GLU A 43 -3.67 13.59 -2.36
N GLU A 44 -2.51 13.75 -1.71
CA GLU A 44 -1.34 12.85 -1.81
C GLU A 44 -0.90 12.38 -0.43
N ASN A 45 -1.05 11.09 -0.15
CA ASN A 45 -0.67 10.46 1.12
C ASN A 45 0.64 9.73 0.96
N ARG A 46 1.64 10.10 1.77
CA ARG A 46 2.98 9.51 1.73
C ARG A 46 3.15 8.54 2.89
N ILE A 47 3.28 7.26 2.57
CA ILE A 47 3.42 6.19 3.56
C ILE A 47 4.83 5.64 3.48
N PHE A 48 5.52 5.62 4.62
CA PHE A 48 6.84 5.01 4.72
C PHE A 48 6.67 3.50 4.83
N VAL A 49 7.10 2.80 3.79
CA VAL A 49 6.95 1.35 3.66
C VAL A 49 8.31 0.70 3.46
N SER A 50 8.46 -0.50 3.98
CA SER A 50 9.62 -1.37 3.78
C SER A 50 9.33 -2.34 2.63
N GLU A 51 10.35 -2.99 2.09
CA GLU A 51 10.17 -4.02 1.06
C GLU A 51 9.21 -5.13 1.52
N GLU A 52 9.42 -5.67 2.72
CA GLU A 52 8.55 -6.69 3.33
C GLU A 52 7.11 -6.20 3.47
N GLU A 53 6.94 -4.95 3.90
CA GLU A 53 5.63 -4.29 4.02
C GLU A 53 4.92 -4.17 2.65
N LEU A 54 5.66 -3.91 1.56
CA LEU A 54 5.10 -3.85 0.22
C LEU A 54 4.72 -5.24 -0.32
N GLU A 55 5.51 -6.27 -0.03
CA GLU A 55 5.16 -7.66 -0.38
C GLU A 55 3.90 -8.11 0.34
N ASP A 56 3.81 -7.87 1.64
CA ASP A 56 2.61 -8.17 2.43
C ASP A 56 1.38 -7.44 1.90
N MET A 57 1.54 -6.17 1.47
CA MET A 57 0.46 -5.42 0.84
C MET A 57 0.01 -6.06 -0.48
N LEU A 58 0.94 -6.50 -1.32
CA LEU A 58 0.61 -7.18 -2.58
C LEU A 58 -0.12 -8.50 -2.34
N ASP A 59 0.37 -9.31 -1.40
CA ASP A 59 -0.28 -10.56 -1.02
C ASP A 59 -1.67 -10.33 -0.40
N SER A 60 -1.83 -9.25 0.38
CA SER A 60 -3.10 -8.89 1.02
C SER A 60 -4.13 -8.31 0.05
N ILE A 61 -3.70 -7.45 -0.88
CA ILE A 61 -4.58 -6.84 -1.89
C ILE A 61 -5.02 -7.90 -2.90
N GLY A 62 -4.16 -8.88 -3.19
CA GLY A 62 -4.41 -9.89 -4.20
C GLY A 62 -4.52 -9.30 -5.61
N ILE A 63 -4.67 -10.17 -6.60
CA ILE A 63 -4.92 -9.77 -7.99
C ILE A 63 -6.44 -9.61 -8.17
N GLU A 64 -7.08 -8.68 -7.43
CA GLU A 64 -8.47 -8.34 -7.76
C GLU A 64 -8.50 -7.48 -9.03
N GLU A 65 -8.64 -8.15 -10.18
CA GLU A 65 -8.61 -7.56 -11.54
C GLU A 65 -9.78 -6.62 -11.85
N ASN A 66 -10.79 -6.52 -11.00
CA ASN A 66 -12.04 -5.83 -11.34
C ASN A 66 -12.04 -4.30 -11.09
N ASP A 67 -11.02 -3.74 -10.44
CA ASP A 67 -11.02 -2.33 -10.08
C ASP A 67 -9.78 -1.57 -10.57
N MET A 68 -10.01 -0.53 -11.37
CA MET A 68 -8.95 0.29 -11.96
C MET A 68 -8.10 1.00 -10.90
N ILE A 69 -8.67 1.35 -9.74
CA ILE A 69 -7.95 1.99 -8.64
C ILE A 69 -7.05 0.97 -7.96
N THR A 70 -7.55 -0.25 -7.71
CA THR A 70 -6.73 -1.36 -7.18
C THR A 70 -5.57 -1.67 -8.10
N LYS A 71 -5.81 -1.77 -9.42
CA LYS A 71 -4.77 -2.04 -10.42
C LYS A 71 -3.69 -0.95 -10.43
N ASN A 72 -4.07 0.32 -10.45
CA ASN A 72 -3.13 1.43 -10.36
C ASN A 72 -2.32 1.41 -9.07
N THR A 73 -2.97 1.07 -7.95
CA THR A 73 -2.31 0.98 -6.64
C THR A 73 -1.31 -0.17 -6.60
N VAL A 74 -1.68 -1.35 -7.12
CA VAL A 74 -0.79 -2.51 -7.25
C VAL A 74 0.38 -2.19 -8.16
N GLU A 75 0.18 -1.50 -9.29
CA GLU A 75 1.28 -1.05 -10.16
C GLU A 75 2.23 -0.10 -9.43
N LYS A 76 1.70 0.86 -8.67
CA LYS A 76 2.54 1.79 -7.86
C LYS A 76 3.35 1.04 -6.82
N ILE A 77 2.74 0.09 -6.12
CA ILE A 77 3.43 -0.76 -5.15
C ILE A 77 4.52 -1.59 -5.84
N ASN A 78 4.20 -2.24 -6.95
CA ASN A 78 5.16 -3.03 -7.74
C ASN A 78 6.33 -2.18 -8.23
N ASN A 79 6.07 -0.98 -8.75
CA ASN A 79 7.10 -0.07 -9.19
C ASN A 79 7.98 0.39 -8.02
N GLN A 80 7.40 0.67 -6.85
CA GLN A 80 8.19 0.98 -5.66
C GLN A 80 9.04 -0.20 -5.20
N LEU A 81 8.50 -1.41 -5.22
CA LEU A 81 9.21 -2.62 -4.85
C LEU A 81 10.38 -2.89 -5.82
N ARG A 82 10.17 -2.71 -7.12
CA ARG A 82 11.23 -2.74 -8.15
C ARG A 82 12.30 -1.68 -7.92
N ASN A 83 11.90 -0.44 -7.62
CA ASN A 83 12.81 0.65 -7.30
C ASN A 83 13.67 0.34 -6.06
N LEU A 84 13.08 -0.29 -5.03
CA LEU A 84 13.83 -0.71 -3.86
C LEU A 84 14.83 -1.80 -4.24
N ARG A 85 14.40 -2.83 -4.98
CA ARG A 85 15.29 -3.92 -5.43
C ARG A 85 16.35 -3.48 -6.45
N GLY A 86 16.19 -2.30 -7.07
CA GLY A 86 17.12 -1.77 -8.06
C GLY A 86 17.10 -2.51 -9.40
N ILE A 87 15.91 -3.00 -9.81
CA ILE A 87 15.69 -3.78 -11.05
C ILE A 87 14.85 -3.00 -12.05
#